data_AF-A0A2N8NFE4-F1
#
_entry.id   AF-A0A2N8NFE4-F1
#
_cell.length_a   1.000
_cell.length_b   1.000
_cell.length_c   1.000
_cell.angle_alpha   90.00
_cell.angle_beta   90.00
_cell.angle_gamma   90.00
#
_symmetry.space_group_name_H-M   'P 1'
#
loop_
_entity.id
_entity.type
_entity.pdbx_description
1 polymer ?
#
loop_
_entity_poly.entity_id
_entity_poly.type
_entity_poly.pdbx_seq_one_letter_code
_entity_poly.pdbx_strand_id
1 'polypeptide(L)'
;MKTNYTEAQYRYALERIEQLLPVVTDDVSTSAPEAIELGIMSDIVMAYEEEHYPIDKLSVGELIRMGLEENAKTPSELAAELGVPASRINDFVSGRGEPSLSQAGSICRTLHINPAIMLGV
;
A
#
# COMPACT_ATOMS: atom_id res chain seq x y z
N MET A 1 -10.17 -13.04 -18.23
CA MET A 1 -10.50 -14.40 -17.74
C MET A 1 -9.89 -14.46 -16.34
N LYS A 2 -10.69 -14.52 -15.27
CA LYS A 2 -10.13 -14.62 -13.91
C LYS A 2 -9.58 -16.03 -13.75
N THR A 3 -8.26 -16.17 -13.75
CA THR A 3 -7.61 -17.45 -13.47
C THR A 3 -7.64 -17.62 -11.96
N ASN A 4 -8.53 -18.49 -11.46
CA ASN A 4 -8.60 -18.76 -10.03
C ASN A 4 -7.57 -19.83 -9.71
N TYR A 5 -6.43 -19.43 -9.13
CA TYR A 5 -5.38 -20.33 -8.70
C TYR A 5 -5.74 -20.95 -7.35
N THR A 6 -5.42 -22.22 -7.16
CA THR A 6 -5.61 -22.91 -5.88
C THR A 6 -4.44 -22.63 -4.92
N GLU A 7 -4.67 -22.80 -3.61
CA GLU A 7 -3.60 -22.66 -2.61
C GLU A 7 -2.40 -23.58 -2.90
N ALA A 8 -2.65 -24.78 -3.44
CA ALA A 8 -1.58 -25.71 -3.82
C ALA A 8 -0.71 -25.15 -4.97
N GLN A 9 -1.34 -24.52 -5.97
CA GLN A 9 -0.62 -23.88 -7.08
C GLN A 9 0.16 -22.65 -6.62
N TYR A 10 -0.42 -21.87 -5.71
CA TYR A 10 0.25 -20.74 -5.06
C TYR A 10 1.51 -21.17 -4.30
N ARG A 11 1.39 -22.17 -3.42
CA ARG A 11 2.54 -22.70 -2.64
C ARG A 11 3.63 -23.27 -3.54
N TYR A 12 3.25 -24.01 -4.58
CA TYR A 12 4.20 -24.52 -5.57
C TYR A 12 4.93 -23.38 -6.28
N ALA A 13 4.20 -22.34 -6.70
CA ALA A 13 4.79 -21.19 -7.38
C ALA A 13 5.77 -20.43 -6.46
N LEU A 14 5.45 -20.25 -5.18
CA LEU A 14 6.37 -19.67 -4.19
C LEU A 14 7.67 -20.47 -4.06
N GLU A 15 7.57 -21.78 -3.83
CA GLU A 15 8.75 -22.65 -3.72
C GLU A 15 9.58 -22.62 -5.00
N ARG A 16 8.94 -22.53 -6.17
CA ARG A 16 9.63 -22.48 -7.45
C ARG A 16 10.34 -21.13 -7.65
N ILE A 17 9.72 -20.02 -7.27
CA ILE A 17 10.35 -18.69 -7.27
C ILE A 17 11.63 -18.72 -6.42
N GLU A 18 11.57 -19.25 -5.19
CA GLU A 18 12.74 -19.34 -4.31
C GLU A 18 13.91 -20.11 -4.95
N GLN A 19 13.61 -21.14 -5.76
CA GLN A 19 14.62 -21.90 -6.50
C GLN A 19 15.17 -21.15 -7.73
N LEU A 20 14.35 -20.32 -8.36
CA LEU A 20 14.71 -19.59 -9.59
C LEU A 20 15.45 -18.28 -9.29
N LEU A 21 15.18 -17.62 -8.16
CA LEU A 21 15.83 -16.35 -7.77
C LEU A 21 17.37 -16.40 -7.76
N PRO A 22 18.04 -17.47 -7.30
CA PRO A 22 19.51 -17.56 -7.36
C PRO A 22 20.06 -17.76 -8.77
N VAL A 23 19.23 -18.22 -9.71
CA VAL A 23 19.63 -18.59 -11.08
C VAL A 23 19.40 -17.44 -12.06
N VAL A 24 18.30 -16.70 -11.88
CA VAL A 24 17.95 -15.55 -12.72
C VAL A 24 18.65 -14.30 -12.18
N THR A 25 19.92 -14.14 -12.56
CA THR A 25 20.72 -12.93 -12.26
C THR A 25 20.55 -11.86 -13.36
N ASP A 26 21.05 -10.65 -13.13
CA ASP A 26 20.94 -9.52 -14.08
C ASP A 26 21.57 -9.80 -15.46
N ASP A 27 22.46 -10.79 -15.56
CA ASP A 27 23.13 -11.21 -16.79
C ASP A 27 22.30 -12.22 -17.61
N VAL A 28 21.24 -12.79 -17.04
CA VAL A 28 20.39 -13.79 -17.68
C VAL A 28 19.43 -13.10 -18.65
N SER A 29 19.40 -13.57 -19.89
CA SER A 29 18.47 -13.07 -20.90
C SER A 29 17.03 -13.26 -20.43
N THR A 30 16.18 -12.25 -20.63
CA THR A 30 14.73 -12.35 -20.35
C THR A 30 14.00 -13.40 -21.18
N SER A 31 14.64 -13.92 -22.25
CA SER A 31 14.14 -15.03 -23.05
C SER A 31 14.67 -16.40 -22.60
N ALA A 32 15.51 -16.45 -21.56
CA ALA A 32 15.96 -17.70 -20.98
C ALA A 32 14.78 -18.45 -20.35
N PRO A 33 14.73 -19.79 -20.45
CA PRO A 33 13.64 -20.58 -19.89
C PRO A 33 13.36 -20.29 -18.41
N GLU A 34 14.40 -20.09 -17.60
CA GLU A 34 14.32 -19.81 -16.17
C GLU A 34 13.71 -18.44 -15.88
N ALA A 35 14.03 -17.44 -16.70
CA ALA A 35 13.46 -16.09 -16.58
C ALA A 35 11.97 -16.07 -16.99
N ILE A 36 11.62 -16.82 -18.05
CA ILE A 36 10.22 -16.99 -18.47
C ILE A 36 9.43 -17.73 -17.38
N GLU A 37 10.00 -18.80 -16.83
CA GLU A 37 9.37 -19.58 -15.76
C GLU A 37 9.16 -18.73 -14.50
N LEU A 38 10.16 -17.94 -14.10
CA LEU A 38 10.05 -17.03 -12.96
C LEU A 38 8.90 -16.02 -13.16
N GLY A 39 8.75 -15.47 -14.38
CA GLY A 39 7.64 -14.60 -14.73
C GLY A 39 6.28 -15.28 -14.56
N ILE A 40 6.13 -16.48 -15.11
CA ILE A 40 4.88 -17.25 -15.00
C ILE A 40 4.54 -17.58 -13.54
N MET A 41 5.53 -18.01 -12.74
CA MET A 41 5.30 -18.30 -11.31
C MET A 41 4.93 -17.04 -10.53
N SER A 42 5.56 -15.90 -10.84
CA SER A 42 5.23 -14.60 -10.25
C SER A 42 3.81 -14.16 -10.58
N ASP A 43 3.36 -14.38 -11.81
CA ASP A 43 1.98 -14.08 -12.23
C ASP A 43 0.95 -14.94 -11.48
N ILE A 44 1.28 -16.20 -11.19
CA ILE A 44 0.43 -17.10 -10.39
C ILE A 44 0.30 -16.58 -8.95
N VAL A 45 1.43 -16.24 -8.32
CA VAL A 45 1.47 -15.71 -6.95
C VAL A 45 0.69 -14.41 -6.85
N MET A 46 0.96 -13.46 -7.73
CA MET A 46 0.31 -12.16 -7.76
C MET A 46 -1.21 -12.27 -7.91
N ALA A 47 -1.71 -13.08 -8.85
CA ALA A 47 -3.14 -13.27 -9.04
C ALA A 47 -3.82 -13.94 -7.84
N TYR A 48 -3.13 -14.85 -7.14
CA TYR A 48 -3.66 -15.49 -5.94
C TYR A 48 -3.72 -14.51 -4.76
N GLU A 49 -2.65 -13.74 -4.54
CA GLU A 49 -2.57 -12.73 -3.48
C GLU A 49 -3.59 -11.61 -3.69
N GLU A 50 -3.81 -11.15 -4.93
CA GLU A 50 -4.82 -10.13 -5.22
C GLU A 50 -6.24 -10.57 -4.83
N GLU A 51 -6.54 -11.88 -4.91
CA GLU A 51 -7.84 -12.44 -4.52
C GLU A 51 -7.93 -12.79 -3.02
N HIS A 52 -6.86 -13.33 -2.42
CA HIS A 52 -6.89 -13.92 -1.08
C HIS A 52 -6.23 -13.06 0.01
N TYR A 53 -5.29 -12.20 -0.38
CA TYR A 53 -4.51 -11.31 0.48
C TYR A 53 -4.46 -9.89 -0.10
N PRO A 54 -5.62 -9.26 -0.39
CA PRO A 54 -5.63 -7.92 -0.97
C PRO A 54 -4.91 -6.95 -0.02
N ILE A 55 -4.01 -6.14 -0.58
CA ILE A 55 -3.45 -5.00 0.14
C ILE A 55 -4.55 -3.95 0.20
N ASP A 56 -5.26 -3.90 1.32
CA ASP A 56 -6.29 -2.90 1.55
C ASP A 56 -5.70 -1.49 1.47
N LYS A 57 -6.45 -0.57 0.86
CA LYS A 57 -6.09 0.84 0.88
C LYS A 57 -6.07 1.32 2.33
N LEU A 58 -5.00 2.03 2.70
CA LEU A 58 -4.94 2.73 3.99
C LEU A 58 -6.17 3.61 4.16
N SER A 59 -6.77 3.57 5.34
CA SER A 59 -7.81 4.51 5.73
C SER A 59 -7.25 5.93 5.81
N VAL A 60 -8.14 6.93 5.71
CA VAL A 60 -7.76 8.35 5.90
C VAL A 60 -7.05 8.56 7.24
N GLY A 61 -7.50 7.89 8.31
CA GLY A 61 -6.88 8.00 9.62
C GLY A 61 -5.45 7.45 9.67
N GLU A 62 -5.19 6.34 8.99
CA GLU A 62 -3.85 5.76 8.86
C GLU A 62 -2.94 6.63 8.02
N LEU A 63 -3.43 7.19 6.90
CA LEU A 63 -2.67 8.15 6.09
C LEU A 63 -2.26 9.39 6.89
N ILE A 64 -3.16 9.93 7.71
CA ILE A 64 -2.86 11.07 8.57
C ILE A 64 -1.83 10.69 9.64
N ARG A 65 -1.97 9.50 10.24
CA ARG A 65 -1.01 9.00 11.23
C ARG A 65 0.39 8.84 10.65
N MET A 66 0.50 8.19 9.50
CA MET A 66 1.77 8.03 8.79
C MET A 66 2.36 9.39 8.42
N GLY A 67 1.56 10.31 7.89
CA GLY A 67 2.02 11.66 7.59
C GLY A 67 2.50 12.42 8.83
N LEU A 68 1.87 12.24 9.99
CA LEU A 68 2.35 12.81 11.25
C LEU A 68 3.70 12.21 11.68
N GLU A 69 3.86 10.89 11.59
CA GLU A 69 5.09 10.17 11.92
C GLU A 69 6.26 10.59 11.00
N GLU A 70 6.04 10.59 9.68
CA GLU A 70 7.03 10.99 8.67
C GLU A 70 7.49 12.44 8.85
N ASN A 71 6.59 13.32 9.28
CA ASN A 71 6.90 14.73 9.54
C ASN A 71 7.35 15.00 10.98
N ALA A 72 7.47 13.98 11.82
CA ALA A 72 7.77 14.09 13.26
C ALA A 72 6.87 15.10 14.00
N LYS A 73 5.59 15.16 13.61
CA LYS A 73 4.58 16.07 14.16
C LYS A 73 3.60 15.34 15.08
N THR A 74 3.14 16.03 16.09
CA THR A 74 2.04 15.57 16.94
C THR A 74 0.68 16.00 16.37
N PRO A 75 -0.41 15.29 16.70
CA PRO A 75 -1.77 15.72 16.35
C PRO A 75 -2.11 17.14 16.82
N SER A 76 -1.55 17.57 17.95
CA SER A 76 -1.75 18.91 18.52
C SER A 76 -1.07 20.00 17.70
N GLU A 77 0.13 19.75 17.18
CA GLU A 77 0.83 20.70 16.30
C GLU A 77 0.10 20.86 14.97
N LEU A 78 -0.34 19.75 14.37
CA LEU A 78 -1.17 19.79 13.15
C LEU A 78 -2.48 20.56 13.39
N ALA A 79 -3.11 20.35 14.54
CA ALA A 79 -4.34 21.07 14.91
C ALA A 79 -4.11 22.58 15.01
N ALA A 80 -2.99 23.00 15.62
CA ALA A 80 -2.61 24.40 15.73
C ALA A 80 -2.34 25.04 14.36
N GLU A 81 -1.63 24.35 13.46
CA GLU A 81 -1.35 24.83 12.10
C GLU A 81 -2.61 24.95 11.24
N LEU A 82 -3.56 24.04 11.42
CA LEU A 82 -4.82 24.02 10.67
C LEU A 82 -5.91 24.89 11.29
N GLY A 83 -5.68 25.46 12.48
CA GLY A 83 -6.68 26.25 13.20
C GLY A 83 -7.93 25.44 13.60
N VAL A 84 -7.77 24.13 13.85
CA VAL A 84 -8.86 23.24 14.25
C VAL A 84 -8.63 22.68 15.66
N PRO A 85 -9.67 22.27 16.39
CA PRO A 85 -9.49 21.65 17.70
C PRO A 85 -8.67 20.34 17.60
N ALA A 86 -7.74 20.13 18.54
CA ALA A 86 -6.94 18.91 18.59
C ALA A 86 -7.77 17.63 18.74
N SER A 87 -8.93 17.71 19.39
CA SER A 87 -9.90 16.60 19.44
C SER A 87 -10.34 16.15 18.05
N ARG A 88 -10.53 17.09 17.12
CA ARG A 88 -10.98 16.80 15.76
C ARG A 88 -9.89 16.11 14.93
N ILE A 89 -8.61 16.49 15.10
CA ILE A 89 -7.50 15.75 14.48
C ILE A 89 -7.39 14.33 15.07
N ASN A 90 -7.55 14.18 16.39
CA ASN A 90 -7.55 12.86 17.03
C ASN A 90 -8.70 11.97 16.54
N ASP A 91 -9.87 12.53 16.27
CA ASP A 91 -10.99 11.79 15.69
C ASP A 91 -10.66 11.29 14.28
N PHE A 92 -9.95 12.09 13.47
CA PHE A 92 -9.47 11.66 12.14
C PHE A 92 -8.43 10.54 12.25
N VAL A 93 -7.39 10.71 13.06
CA VAL A 93 -6.29 9.73 13.26
C VAL A 93 -6.79 8.38 13.82
N SER A 94 -7.90 8.40 14.56
CA SER A 94 -8.52 7.20 15.13
C SER A 94 -9.65 6.62 14.27
N GLY A 95 -9.96 7.24 13.12
CA GLY A 95 -11.02 6.79 12.22
C GLY A 95 -12.45 7.00 12.74
N ARG A 96 -12.64 7.75 13.83
CA ARG A 96 -13.98 8.07 14.38
C ARG A 96 -14.69 9.19 13.62
N GLY A 97 -13.95 9.95 12.82
CA GLY A 97 -14.49 10.99 11.96
C GLY A 97 -13.67 11.14 10.70
N GLU A 98 -14.30 11.65 9.65
CA GLU A 98 -13.62 11.99 8.40
C GLU A 98 -13.46 13.50 8.25
N PRO A 99 -12.32 13.97 7.73
CA PRO A 99 -12.15 15.37 7.38
C PRO A 99 -13.07 15.74 6.21
N SER A 100 -13.60 16.96 6.21
CA SER A 100 -14.23 17.50 5.01
C SER A 100 -13.21 17.64 3.86
N LEU A 101 -13.68 17.76 2.62
CA LEU A 101 -12.79 17.93 1.45
C LEU A 101 -11.79 19.10 1.61
N SER A 102 -12.23 20.21 2.21
CA SER A 102 -11.36 21.35 2.48
C SER A 102 -10.31 21.05 3.56
N GLN A 103 -10.69 20.31 4.61
CA GLN A 103 -9.77 19.86 5.66
C GLN A 103 -8.76 18.85 5.12
N ALA A 104 -9.21 17.86 4.35
CA ALA A 104 -8.36 16.86 3.70
C ALA A 104 -7.31 17.55 2.82
N GLY A 105 -7.71 18.54 2.01
CA GLY A 105 -6.77 19.30 1.19
C GLY A 105 -5.72 20.07 2.00
N SER A 106 -6.10 20.65 3.15
CA SER A 106 -5.14 21.33 4.02
C SER A 106 -4.21 20.35 4.72
N ILE A 107 -4.73 19.23 5.22
CA ILE A 107 -3.92 18.15 5.81
C ILE A 107 -2.90 17.62 4.79
N CYS A 108 -3.32 17.40 3.54
CA CYS A 108 -2.42 16.96 2.47
C CYS A 108 -1.27 17.94 2.24
N ARG A 109 -1.53 19.25 2.24
CA ARG A 109 -0.49 20.26 2.08
C ARG A 109 0.47 20.30 3.26
N THR A 110 -0.05 20.18 4.48
CA THR A 110 0.75 20.28 5.71
C THR A 110 1.58 19.03 5.98
N LEU A 111 1.05 17.84 5.70
CA LEU A 111 1.72 16.56 5.92
C LEU A 111 2.38 16.00 4.66
N HIS A 112 2.34 16.74 3.55
CA HIS A 112 2.88 16.31 2.25
C HIS A 112 2.28 14.99 1.70
N ILE A 113 1.02 14.72 2.04
CA ILE A 113 0.28 13.54 1.55
C ILE A 113 -0.24 13.81 0.13
N ASN A 114 -0.08 12.85 -0.77
CA ASN A 114 -0.65 12.93 -2.11
C ASN A 114 -2.19 12.97 -2.05
N PRO A 115 -2.86 14.00 -2.60
CA PRO A 115 -4.32 14.09 -2.58
C PRO A 115 -5.05 12.91 -3.24
N ALA A 116 -4.47 12.30 -4.28
CA ALA A 116 -5.07 11.12 -4.92
C ALA A 116 -5.15 9.94 -3.95
N ILE A 117 -4.09 9.72 -3.16
CA ILE A 117 -4.03 8.68 -2.13
C ILE A 117 -5.06 8.97 -1.03
N MET A 118 -5.12 10.21 -0.53
CA MET A 118 -6.09 10.64 0.50
C MET A 118 -7.54 10.44 0.08
N LEU A 119 -7.85 10.66 -1.20
CA LEU A 119 -9.22 10.56 -1.74
C LEU A 119 -9.53 9.17 -2.33
N GLY A 120 -8.53 8.29 -2.40
CA GLY A 120 -8.66 6.94 -2.93
C GLY A 120 -8.95 6.87 -4.45
N VAL A 121 -8.63 7.92 -5.21
CA VAL A 121 -8.87 8.07 -6.67
C VAL A 121 -7.65 7.83 -7.52
#